data_AF-A0A7V3AAM3-F1
#
_entry.id   AF-A0A7V3AAM3-F1
#
_cell.length_a   1.000
_cell.length_b   1.000
_cell.length_c   1.000
_cell.angle_alpha   90.00
_cell.angle_beta   90.00
_cell.angle_gamma   90.00
#
_symmetry.space_group_name_H-M   'P 1'
#
loop_
_entity.id
_entity.type
_entity.pdbx_description
1 polymer ?
#
loop_
_entity_poly.entity_id
_entity_poly.type
_entity_poly.pdbx_seq_one_letter_code
_entity_poly.pdbx_strand_id
1 'polypeptide(L)'
;MSAPTHYLKKRDLLWGTRTPPATLSATAREYLRKEAWSDALDFFERAQDEEGLREIKELALRMGDTFLLGRLERIGAKWVTPADWEKARVVAAERGIHSMAAFAERKLKPPEQVQEPAAPGTKPLEESAEQA
;
A
#
# COMPACT_ATOMS: atom_id res chain seq x y z
N MET A 1 28.32 -21.88 14.58
CA MET A 1 26.89 -21.89 14.28
C MET A 1 26.46 -20.45 14.02
N SER A 2 26.10 -20.11 12.77
CA SER A 2 25.67 -18.75 12.44
C SER A 2 24.28 -18.54 13.02
N ALA A 3 24.10 -17.57 13.92
CA ALA A 3 22.80 -17.27 14.49
C ALA A 3 21.81 -16.91 13.37
N PRO A 4 20.55 -17.38 13.40
CA PRO A 4 19.55 -16.96 12.43
C PRO A 4 19.34 -15.47 12.62
N THR A 5 19.73 -14.70 11.62
CA THR A 5 19.53 -13.25 11.61
C THR A 5 18.04 -12.95 11.65
N HIS A 6 17.65 -11.86 12.31
CA HIS A 6 16.26 -11.47 12.59
C HIS A 6 15.33 -11.51 11.36
N TYR A 7 15.86 -11.25 10.15
CA TYR A 7 15.13 -11.28 8.89
C TYR A 7 14.68 -12.70 8.45
N LEU A 8 15.47 -13.75 8.71
CA LEU A 8 15.08 -15.12 8.37
C LEU A 8 13.92 -15.57 9.26
N LYS A 9 13.99 -15.23 10.56
CA LYS A 9 12.93 -15.53 11.52
C LYS A 9 11.60 -14.85 11.16
N LYS A 10 11.62 -13.57 10.73
CA LYS A 10 10.42 -12.87 10.26
C LYS A 10 9.81 -13.57 9.03
N ARG A 11 10.63 -13.87 8.03
CA ARG A 11 10.20 -14.55 6.80
C ARG A 11 9.56 -15.90 7.11
N ASP A 12 10.23 -16.72 7.91
CA ASP A 12 9.76 -18.06 8.25
C ASP A 12 8.48 -18.02 9.09
N LEU A 13 8.24 -16.96 9.87
CA LEU A 13 7.00 -16.79 10.61
C LEU A 13 5.82 -16.38 9.71
N LEU A 14 6.02 -15.40 8.82
CA LEU A 14 4.98 -14.91 7.89
C LEU A 14 4.59 -15.94 6.82
N TRP A 15 5.60 -16.63 6.29
CA TRP A 15 5.47 -17.50 5.13
C TRP A 15 5.67 -18.98 5.44
N GLY A 16 5.97 -19.31 6.69
CA GLY A 16 6.00 -20.68 7.17
C GLY A 16 4.61 -21.32 7.06
N THR A 17 4.58 -22.54 6.53
CA THR A 17 3.36 -23.27 6.15
C THR A 17 2.45 -23.64 7.33
N ARG A 18 2.79 -23.29 8.58
CA ARG A 18 2.12 -23.77 9.80
C ARG A 18 1.90 -22.72 10.89
N THR A 19 2.16 -21.43 10.67
CA THR A 19 1.93 -20.43 11.71
C THR A 19 0.42 -20.15 11.87
N PRO A 20 -0.19 -20.40 13.05
CA PRO A 20 -1.61 -20.11 13.27
C PRO A 20 -1.90 -18.60 13.16
N PRO A 21 -3.08 -18.20 12.66
CA PRO A 21 -3.49 -16.79 12.61
C PRO A 21 -3.37 -16.07 13.95
N ALA A 22 -3.73 -16.72 15.05
CA ALA A 22 -3.60 -16.15 16.39
C ALA A 22 -2.15 -15.80 16.77
N THR A 23 -1.17 -16.63 16.36
CA THR A 23 0.25 -16.36 16.59
C THR A 23 0.75 -15.20 15.72
N LEU A 24 0.27 -15.10 14.48
CA LEU A 24 0.55 -13.97 13.60
C LEU A 24 -0.02 -12.68 14.16
N SER A 25 -1.27 -12.67 14.63
CA SER A 25 -1.88 -11.53 15.33
C SER A 25 -1.10 -11.13 16.57
N ALA A 26 -0.76 -12.07 17.45
CA ALA A 26 0.03 -11.77 18.64
C ALA A 26 1.39 -11.13 18.29
N THR A 27 2.03 -11.63 17.23
CA THR A 27 3.30 -11.09 16.73
C THR A 27 3.12 -9.70 16.11
N ALA A 28 2.05 -9.48 15.33
CA ALA A 28 1.72 -8.16 14.81
C ALA A 28 1.54 -7.13 15.92
N ARG A 29 0.89 -7.51 17.02
CA ARG A 29 0.70 -6.67 18.21
C ARG A 29 2.05 -6.30 18.86
N GLU A 30 3.04 -7.18 18.85
CA GLU A 30 4.39 -6.85 19.29
C GLU A 30 5.07 -5.81 18.40
N TYR A 31 4.96 -5.97 17.07
CA TYR A 31 5.50 -4.98 16.13
C TYR A 31 4.78 -3.63 16.25
N LEU A 32 3.47 -3.64 16.47
CA LEU A 32 2.67 -2.45 16.69
C LEU A 32 3.16 -1.67 17.91
N ARG A 33 3.41 -2.35 19.04
CA ARG A 33 3.97 -1.74 20.27
C ARG A 33 5.38 -1.18 20.09
N LYS A 34 6.13 -1.69 19.11
CA LYS A 34 7.48 -1.22 18.76
C LYS A 34 7.47 -0.14 17.68
N GLU A 35 6.29 0.36 17.32
CA GLU A 35 6.09 1.34 16.23
C GLU A 35 6.55 0.87 14.85
N ALA A 36 6.78 -0.44 14.70
CA ALA A 36 7.11 -1.08 13.44
C ALA A 36 5.83 -1.37 12.64
N TRP A 37 5.07 -0.32 12.33
CA TRP A 37 3.71 -0.42 11.79
C TRP A 37 3.64 -1.12 10.42
N SER A 38 4.66 -0.94 9.58
CA SER A 38 4.73 -1.63 8.29
C SER A 38 4.88 -3.15 8.46
N ASP A 39 5.66 -3.59 9.45
CA ASP A 39 5.79 -5.02 9.75
C ASP A 39 4.51 -5.55 10.40
N ALA A 40 3.94 -4.81 11.35
CA ALA A 40 2.66 -5.17 11.98
C ALA A 40 1.54 -5.37 10.95
N LEU A 41 1.48 -4.49 9.94
CA LEU A 41 0.53 -4.59 8.83
C LEU A 41 0.68 -5.90 8.05
N ASP A 42 1.91 -6.32 7.72
CA ASP A 42 2.17 -7.60 7.03
C ASP A 42 1.57 -8.78 7.81
N PHE A 43 1.76 -8.78 9.13
CA PHE A 43 1.32 -9.85 10.00
C PHE A 43 -0.20 -9.83 10.20
N PHE A 44 -0.82 -8.66 10.36
CA PHE A 44 -2.28 -8.55 10.47
C PHE A 44 -2.99 -8.93 9.17
N GLU A 45 -2.45 -8.52 8.01
CA GLU A 45 -2.94 -8.94 6.71
C GLU A 45 -2.92 -10.47 6.58
N ARG A 46 -1.77 -11.07 6.91
CA ARG A 46 -1.58 -12.51 6.80
C ARG A 46 -2.46 -13.31 7.77
N ALA A 47 -2.72 -12.75 8.95
CA ALA A 47 -3.62 -13.30 9.96
C ALA A 47 -5.10 -13.08 9.64
N GLN A 48 -5.42 -12.23 8.65
CA GLN A 48 -6.77 -11.71 8.40
C GLN A 48 -7.41 -11.05 9.64
N ASP A 49 -6.59 -10.38 10.44
CA ASP A 49 -6.99 -9.72 11.68
C ASP A 49 -7.60 -8.34 11.38
N GLU A 50 -8.93 -8.28 11.27
CA GLU A 50 -9.62 -7.05 10.91
C GLU A 50 -9.49 -5.95 11.98
N GLU A 51 -9.38 -6.30 13.26
CA GLU A 51 -9.20 -5.32 14.33
C GLU A 51 -7.81 -4.70 14.26
N GLY A 52 -6.78 -5.51 14.04
CA GLY A 52 -5.41 -5.03 13.86
C GLY A 52 -5.27 -4.12 12.63
N LEU A 53 -5.91 -4.49 11.51
CA LEU A 53 -5.95 -3.65 10.31
C LEU A 53 -6.68 -2.32 10.55
N ARG A 54 -7.77 -2.33 11.32
CA ARG A 54 -8.49 -1.10 11.73
C ARG A 54 -7.63 -0.19 12.58
N GLU A 55 -6.87 -0.74 13.52
CA GLU A 55 -5.96 0.04 14.38
C GLU A 55 -4.82 0.66 13.57
N ILE A 56 -4.23 -0.07 12.62
CA ILE A 56 -3.23 0.52 11.69
C ILE A 56 -3.85 1.66 10.87
N LYS A 57 -5.10 1.51 10.41
CA LYS A 57 -5.80 2.57 9.68
C LYS A 57 -5.94 3.83 10.53
N GLU A 58 -6.45 3.70 11.76
CA GLU A 58 -6.63 4.82 12.68
C GLU A 58 -5.31 5.53 12.97
N LEU A 59 -4.24 4.75 13.17
CA LEU A 59 -2.90 5.27 13.38
C LEU A 59 -2.40 6.04 12.15
N ALA A 60 -2.55 5.48 10.95
CA ALA A 60 -2.15 6.13 9.71
C ALA A 60 -2.91 7.46 9.51
N LEU A 61 -4.23 7.48 9.76
CA LEU A 61 -5.05 8.69 9.67
C LEU A 61 -4.63 9.77 10.68
N ARG A 62 -4.34 9.37 11.92
CA ARG A 62 -3.91 10.30 12.99
C ARG A 62 -2.55 10.95 12.69
N MET A 63 -1.69 10.27 11.94
CA MET A 63 -0.37 10.78 11.60
C MET A 63 -0.31 11.48 10.24
N GLY A 64 -1.32 11.28 9.40
CA GLY A 64 -1.27 11.66 7.98
C GLY A 64 -0.34 10.74 7.17
N ASP A 65 -0.12 9.50 7.61
CA ASP A 65 0.75 8.55 6.93
C ASP A 65 0.05 7.93 5.72
N THR A 66 0.31 8.52 4.56
CA THR A 66 -0.26 8.09 3.29
C THR A 66 0.36 6.81 2.75
N PHE A 67 1.54 6.42 3.24
CA PHE A 67 2.18 5.17 2.86
C PHE A 67 1.42 3.98 3.48
N LEU A 68 1.16 4.02 4.79
CA LEU A 68 0.36 2.98 5.46
C LEU A 68 -1.06 2.88 4.90
N LEU A 69 -1.72 4.01 4.62
CA LEU A 69 -3.03 4.01 3.95
C LEU A 69 -2.96 3.37 2.55
N GLY A 70 -1.93 3.72 1.76
CA GLY A 70 -1.76 3.13 0.43
C GLY A 70 -1.47 1.63 0.46
N ARG A 71 -0.93 1.10 1.57
CA ARG A 71 -0.80 -0.35 1.77
C ARG A 71 -2.13 -0.98 2.14
N LEU A 72 -2.88 -0.40 3.08
CA LEU A 72 -4.23 -0.85 3.44
C LEU A 72 -5.18 -0.89 2.24
N GLU A 73 -5.13 0.11 1.37
CA GLU A 73 -5.90 0.15 0.12
C GLU A 73 -5.60 -1.05 -0.79
N ARG A 74 -4.33 -1.46 -0.89
CA ARG A 74 -3.91 -2.63 -1.70
C ARG A 74 -4.37 -3.96 -1.10
N ILE A 75 -4.49 -4.05 0.23
CA ILE A 75 -5.05 -5.23 0.91
C ILE A 75 -6.53 -5.40 0.54
N GLY A 76 -7.25 -4.29 0.43
CA GLY A 76 -8.61 -4.30 -0.10
C GLY A 76 -9.28 -2.94 -0.05
N ALA A 77 -10.09 -2.66 -1.08
CA ALA A 77 -10.81 -1.41 -1.23
C ALA A 77 -11.76 -1.07 -0.06
N LYS A 78 -12.16 -2.05 0.77
CA LYS A 78 -12.98 -1.82 1.96
C LYS A 78 -12.26 -1.03 3.07
N TRP A 79 -10.93 -1.04 3.07
CA TRP A 79 -10.15 -0.48 4.17
C TRP A 79 -10.00 1.03 4.07
N VAL A 80 -9.94 1.58 2.85
CA VAL A 80 -9.63 2.99 2.62
C VAL A 80 -10.67 3.60 1.72
N THR A 81 -11.28 4.67 2.20
CA THR A 81 -12.29 5.45 1.48
C THR A 81 -11.69 6.78 0.98
N PRO A 82 -12.36 7.48 0.06
CA PRO A 82 -11.95 8.84 -0.31
C PRO A 82 -11.89 9.80 0.90
N ALA A 83 -12.80 9.64 1.87
CA ALA A 83 -12.79 10.45 3.09
C ALA A 83 -11.54 10.20 3.96
N ASP A 84 -11.01 8.97 3.96
CA ASP A 84 -9.76 8.63 4.65
C ASP A 84 -8.56 9.32 3.99
N TRP A 85 -8.52 9.35 2.66
CA TRP A 85 -7.50 10.07 1.91
C TRP A 85 -7.54 11.58 2.18
N GLU A 86 -8.73 12.18 2.24
CA GLU A 86 -8.89 13.59 2.58
C GLU A 86 -8.43 13.90 4.00
N LYS A 87 -8.81 13.06 4.98
CA LYS A 87 -8.34 13.22 6.36
C LYS A 87 -6.82 13.14 6.45
N ALA A 88 -6.20 12.17 5.78
CA ALA A 88 -4.74 12.05 5.78
C ALA A 88 -4.05 13.24 5.11
N ARG A 89 -4.64 13.78 4.02
CA ARG A 89 -4.15 14.99 3.35
C ARG A 89 -4.11 16.18 4.30
N VAL A 90 -5.21 16.43 5.02
CA VAL A 90 -5.34 17.54 5.98
C VAL A 90 -4.31 17.39 7.10
N VAL A 91 -4.26 16.22 7.75
CA VAL A 91 -3.34 15.97 8.87
C VAL A 91 -1.87 16.08 8.43
N ALA A 92 -1.51 15.55 7.25
CA ALA A 92 -0.16 15.69 6.72
C ALA A 92 0.21 17.15 6.43
N ALA A 93 -0.73 17.93 5.89
CA ALA A 93 -0.53 19.36 5.62
C ALA A 93 -0.36 20.18 6.91
N GLU A 94 -1.20 19.94 7.93
CA GLU A 94 -1.10 20.58 9.25
C GLU A 94 0.25 20.29 9.93
N ARG A 95 0.81 19.10 9.68
CA ARG A 95 2.14 18.69 10.17
C ARG A 95 3.30 19.20 9.32
N GLY A 96 3.05 19.90 8.22
CA GLY A 96 4.08 20.38 7.30
C GLY A 96 4.72 19.29 6.41
N ILE A 97 4.12 18.09 6.33
CA ILE A 97 4.61 16.98 5.51
C ILE A 97 3.99 17.08 4.11
N HIS A 98 4.43 18.07 3.34
CA HIS A 98 3.83 18.41 2.04
C HIS A 98 3.87 17.29 1.01
N SER A 99 4.89 16.43 1.03
CA SER A 99 5.01 15.28 0.12
C SER A 99 3.87 14.27 0.33
N MET A 100 3.52 13.99 1.59
CA MET A 100 2.41 13.10 1.93
C MET A 100 1.06 13.74 1.58
N ALA A 101 0.88 15.03 1.88
CA ALA A 101 -0.33 15.75 1.51
C ALA A 101 -0.56 15.75 -0.02
N ALA A 102 0.49 16.03 -0.81
CA ALA A 102 0.40 15.99 -2.28
C ALA A 102 0.09 14.59 -2.80
N PHE A 103 0.61 13.53 -2.16
CA PHE A 103 0.28 12.16 -2.53
C PHE A 103 -1.20 11.84 -2.29
N ALA A 104 -1.75 12.21 -1.13
CA ALA A 104 -3.18 12.04 -0.85
C ALA A 104 -4.06 12.85 -1.82
N GLU A 105 -3.64 14.06 -2.19
CA GLU A 105 -4.36 14.87 -3.17
C GLU A 105 -4.46 14.17 -4.54
N ARG A 106 -3.38 13.53 -5.00
CA ARG A 106 -3.39 12.74 -6.25
C ARG A 106 -4.34 11.54 -6.17
N LYS A 107 -4.51 10.95 -4.98
CA LYS A 107 -5.44 9.83 -4.75
C LYS A 107 -6.92 10.27 -4.79
N LEU A 108 -7.20 11.52 -4.43
CA LEU A 108 -8.54 12.10 -4.44
C LEU A 108 -8.98 12.59 -5.82
N LYS A 109 -8.01 12.98 -6.66
CA LYS A 109 -8.32 13.34 -8.05
C LYS A 109 -8.88 12.11 -8.75
N PRO A 110 -10.02 12.23 -9.46
CA PRO A 110 -10.47 11.15 -10.33
C PRO A 110 -9.31 10.79 -11.27
N PRO A 111 -9.15 9.52 -11.65
CA PRO A 111 -8.10 9.14 -12.58
C PRO A 111 -8.31 9.98 -13.85
N GLU A 112 -7.47 11.00 -14.00
CA GLU A 112 -7.29 11.68 -15.26
C GLU A 112 -6.96 10.55 -16.23
N GLN A 113 -7.84 10.34 -17.20
CA GLN A 113 -7.67 9.28 -18.20
C GLN A 113 -6.27 9.44 -18.74
N VAL A 114 -5.39 8.51 -18.36
CA VAL A 114 -4.02 8.49 -18.83
C VAL A 114 -4.16 8.24 -20.33
N GLN A 115 -4.13 9.30 -21.13
CA GLN A 115 -3.94 9.17 -22.56
C GLN A 115 -2.57 8.52 -22.68
N GLU A 116 -2.56 7.24 -23.06
CA GLU A 116 -1.35 6.58 -23.50
C GLU A 116 -0.71 7.50 -24.55
N PRO A 117 0.56 7.90 -24.39
CA PRO A 117 1.23 8.65 -25.43
C PRO A 117 1.22 7.77 -26.69
N ALA A 118 0.50 8.24 -27.72
CA ALA A 118 0.38 7.57 -29.00
C ALA A 118 1.78 7.15 -29.48
N ALA A 119 1.97 5.84 -29.65
CA ALA A 119 3.22 5.27 -30.11
C ALA A 119 3.63 5.93 -31.45
N PRO A 120 4.89 6.37 -31.60
CA PRO A 120 5.33 6.93 -32.86
C PRO A 120 5.55 5.80 -33.88
N GLY A 121 4.71 5.78 -34.91
CA GLY A 121 5.12 5.35 -36.24
C GLY A 121 4.63 3.99 -36.72
N THR A 122 3.77 4.03 -37.73
CA THR A 122 3.95 3.27 -38.98
C THR A 122 3.40 4.13 -40.11
N LYS A 123 4.30 4.57 -41.00
CA LYS A 123 3.93 5.18 -42.29
C LYS A 123 3.17 4.12 -43.12
N PRO A 124 2.09 4.47 -43.85
CA PRO A 124 1.49 3.55 -44.80
C PRO A 124 2.48 3.29 -45.95
N LEU A 125 2.74 2.02 -46.25
CA LEU A 125 3.37 1.61 -47.50
C LEU A 125 2.38 1.91 -48.63
N GLU A 126 2.80 2.72 -49.58
CA GLU A 126 2.14 2.82 -50.88
C GLU A 126 2.28 1.48 -51.61
N GLU A 127 1.16 0.76 -51.77
CA GLU A 127 1.00 -0.15 -52.90
C GLU A 127 0.22 0.59 -53.99
N SER A 128 0.96 1.28 -54.86
CA SER A 128 0.43 1.67 -56.16
C SER A 128 0.46 0.44 -57.06
N ALA A 129 -0.73 -0.01 -57.45
CA ALA A 129 -0.94 -1.02 -58.46
C ALA A 129 -0.31 -0.59 -59.79
N GLU A 130 0.65 -1.38 -60.28
CA GLU A 130 1.14 -1.26 -61.65
C GLU A 130 0.30 -2.16 -62.57
N GLN A 131 -0.09 -1.57 -63.68
CA GLN A 131 -1.10 -1.99 -64.63
C GLN A 131 -0.58 -3.08 -65.58
N ALA A 132 -1.45 -4.00 -65.99
CA ALA A 132 -1.36 -4.70 -67.28
C ALA A 132 -2.77 -5.04 -67.77
#